data_AF-A0A3D5F8D8-F1
#
_entry.id   AF-A0A3D5F8D8-F1
#
_cell.length_a   1.000
_cell.length_b   1.000
_cell.length_c   1.000
_cell.angle_alpha   90.00
_cell.angle_beta   90.00
_cell.angle_gamma   90.00
#
_symmetry.space_group_name_H-M   'P 1'
#
loop_
_entity.id
_entity.type
_entity.pdbx_description
1 polymer ?
#
loop_
_entity_poly.entity_id
_entity_poly.type
_entity_poly.pdbx_seq_one_letter_code
_entity_poly.pdbx_strand_id
1 'polypeptide(L)' 'MSASHQKPQPQAALPAGKPVVYQVFTRLFGNKNTTNKPWGTLEENGVGKFADFTDEALQGIKELGTT' A
#
# COMPACT_ATOMS: atom_id res chain seq x y z
N MET A 1 -37.04 -37.88 14.08
CA MET A 1 -35.67 -37.36 13.92
C MET A 1 -35.78 -35.90 13.54
N SER A 2 -35.69 -34.99 14.53
CA SER A 2 -35.74 -33.54 14.27
C SER A 2 -34.33 -33.04 14.03
N ALA A 3 -34.04 -32.61 12.81
CA ALA A 3 -32.79 -31.96 12.46
C ALA A 3 -32.82 -30.51 12.95
N SER A 4 -32.03 -30.23 13.99
CA SER A 4 -31.77 -28.89 14.50
C SER A 4 -31.11 -28.03 13.41
N HIS A 5 -31.81 -27.01 12.94
CA HIS A 5 -31.23 -25.98 12.07
C HIS A 5 -30.46 -24.99 12.94
N GLN A 6 -29.14 -25.08 12.94
CA GLN A 6 -28.28 -24.09 13.59
C GLN A 6 -28.02 -22.95 12.60
N LYS A 7 -28.53 -21.75 12.91
CA LYS A 7 -28.26 -20.54 12.11
C LYS A 7 -26.77 -20.18 12.24
N PRO A 8 -26.08 -19.79 11.15
CA PRO A 8 -24.71 -19.29 11.23
C PRO A 8 -24.72 -18.02 12.09
N GLN A 9 -23.97 -18.02 13.19
CA GLN A 9 -23.73 -16.79 13.95
C GLN A 9 -22.67 -15.96 13.22
N PRO A 10 -22.79 -14.62 13.18
CA PRO A 10 -21.73 -13.78 12.67
C PRO A 10 -20.49 -13.99 13.55
N GLN A 11 -19.44 -14.54 12.98
CA GLN A 11 -18.14 -14.59 13.63
C GLN A 11 -17.73 -13.12 13.86
N ALA A 12 -17.70 -12.67 15.11
CA ALA A 12 -17.28 -11.32 15.45
C ALA A 12 -15.87 -11.10 14.88
N ALA A 13 -15.75 -10.23 13.89
CA ALA A 13 -14.45 -9.81 13.38
C ALA A 13 -13.66 -9.25 14.57
N LEU A 14 -12.47 -9.79 14.79
CA LEU A 14 -11.54 -9.25 15.77
C LEU A 14 -11.43 -7.73 15.52
N PRO A 15 -11.39 -6.89 16.58
CA PRO A 15 -11.28 -5.45 16.39
C PRO A 15 -10.03 -5.19 15.54
N ALA A 16 -10.25 -4.67 14.33
CA ALA A 16 -9.15 -4.25 13.47
C ALA A 16 -8.32 -3.24 14.28
N GLY A 17 -7.03 -3.53 14.44
CA GLY A 17 -6.12 -2.63 15.14
C GLY A 17 -6.12 -1.23 14.53
N LYS A 18 -5.51 -0.27 15.20
CA LYS A 18 -5.35 1.07 14.63
C LYS A 18 -4.58 0.97 13.31
N PRO A 19 -5.08 1.52 12.19
CA PRO A 19 -4.38 1.45 10.91
C PRO A 19 -3.09 2.27 10.99
N VAL A 20 -2.03 1.73 10.39
CA VAL A 20 -0.74 2.41 10.23
C VAL A 20 -0.58 2.66 8.75
N VAL A 21 -0.57 3.94 8.33
CA VAL A 21 -0.61 4.31 6.91
C VAL A 21 0.76 4.77 6.44
N TYR A 22 1.26 4.14 5.37
CA TYR A 22 2.45 4.59 4.65
C TYR A 22 2.05 5.61 3.58
N GLN A 23 2.29 6.88 3.87
CA GLN A 23 1.98 7.98 2.94
C GLN A 23 3.22 8.39 2.16
N VAL A 24 3.07 8.44 0.84
CA VAL A 24 4.16 8.78 -0.08
C VAL A 24 3.65 9.58 -1.27
N PHE A 25 4.53 10.41 -1.84
CA PHE A 25 4.27 11.06 -3.13
C PHE A 25 4.56 10.08 -4.27
N THR A 26 3.53 9.74 -5.05
CA THR A 26 3.65 8.86 -6.23
C THR A 26 4.68 9.36 -7.24
N ARG A 27 4.83 10.69 -7.39
CA ARG A 27 5.85 11.29 -8.27
C ARG A 27 7.29 10.98 -7.85
N LEU A 28 7.53 10.69 -6.58
CA LEU A 28 8.88 10.45 -6.05
C LEU A 28 9.15 8.97 -5.81
N PHE A 29 8.14 8.19 -5.44
CA PHE A 29 8.30 6.76 -5.19
C PHE A 29 8.78 6.02 -6.44
N GLY A 30 9.83 5.22 -6.31
CA GLY A 30 10.39 4.46 -7.42
C GLY A 30 11.15 5.27 -8.48
N ASN A 31 11.18 6.60 -8.39
CA ASN A 31 11.97 7.41 -9.32
C ASN A 31 13.47 7.17 -9.08
N LYS A 32 14.14 6.55 -10.05
CA LYS A 32 15.57 6.26 -10.00
C LYS A 32 16.43 7.43 -10.50
N ASN A 33 15.83 8.43 -11.14
CA ASN A 33 16.54 9.64 -11.54
C ASN A 33 16.74 10.54 -10.31
N THR A 34 17.99 10.82 -9.99
CA THR A 34 18.40 11.63 -8.83
C THR A 34 18.51 13.12 -9.16
N THR A 35 18.30 13.50 -10.42
CA THR A 35 18.32 14.89 -10.86
C THR A 35 17.16 15.66 -10.27
N ASN A 36 17.46 16.78 -9.61
CA ASN A 36 16.46 17.72 -9.10
C ASN A 36 16.79 19.12 -9.64
N LYS A 37 16.46 19.34 -10.91
CA LYS A 37 16.60 20.64 -11.56
C LYS A 37 15.34 21.47 -11.27
N PRO A 38 15.47 22.65 -10.64
CA PRO A 38 14.36 23.58 -10.51
C PRO A 38 13.77 23.90 -11.88
N TRP A 39 12.44 23.83 -12.00
CA TRP A 39 11.71 24.07 -13.25
C TRP A 39 12.07 23.10 -14.39
N GLY A 40 12.68 21.95 -14.08
CA GLY A 40 12.98 20.91 -15.05
C GLY A 40 11.74 20.15 -15.52
N THR A 41 11.85 19.60 -16.73
CA THR A 41 10.82 18.78 -17.37
C THR A 41 10.69 17.39 -16.72
N LEU A 42 9.68 16.64 -17.17
CA LEU A 42 9.47 15.27 -16.75
C LEU A 42 10.66 14.37 -17.11
N GLU A 43 11.21 14.56 -18.30
CA GLU A 43 12.31 13.79 -18.86
C GLU A 43 13.62 14.08 -18.12
N GLU A 44 13.85 15.35 -17.73
CA GLU A 44 15.06 15.77 -17.01
C GLU A 44 15.10 15.26 -15.56
N ASN A 45 13.98 15.36 -14.82
CA ASN A 45 13.93 15.03 -13.40
C ASN A 45 13.43 13.59 -13.12
N GLY A 46 12.83 12.95 -14.12
CA GLY A 46 12.11 11.70 -13.93
C GLY A 46 10.81 11.87 -13.16
N VAL A 47 10.10 10.75 -13.00
CA VAL A 47 8.84 10.64 -12.28
C VAL A 47 8.61 9.19 -11.87
N GLY A 48 8.14 9.00 -10.65
CA GLY A 48 7.59 7.73 -10.18
C GLY A 48 6.23 7.44 -10.82
N LYS A 49 5.91 6.16 -11.01
CA LYS A 49 4.68 5.65 -11.62
C LYS A 49 4.02 4.64 -10.70
N PHE A 50 2.74 4.39 -10.91
CA PHE A 50 2.03 3.32 -10.17
C PHE A 50 2.64 1.93 -10.40
N ALA A 51 3.25 1.70 -11.56
CA ALA A 51 3.96 0.45 -11.86
C ALA A 51 5.21 0.23 -10.97
N ASP A 52 5.71 1.27 -10.30
CA ASP A 52 6.85 1.14 -9.39
C ASP A 52 6.43 0.56 -8.02
N PHE A 53 5.13 0.45 -7.73
CA PHE A 53 4.60 -0.29 -6.59
C PHE A 53 4.51 -1.78 -6.92
N THR A 54 5.67 -2.41 -7.08
CA THR A 54 5.77 -3.85 -7.32
C THR A 54 5.43 -4.67 -6.07
N ASP A 55 5.21 -5.97 -6.21
CA ASP A 55 4.94 -6.84 -5.07
C ASP A 55 6.07 -6.80 -4.03
N GLU A 56 7.32 -6.72 -4.47
CA GLU A 56 8.49 -6.56 -3.58
C GLU A 56 8.46 -5.21 -2.84
N ALA A 57 8.08 -4.13 -3.53
CA ALA A 57 7.97 -2.81 -2.93
C ALA A 57 6.85 -2.76 -1.87
N LEU A 58 5.71 -3.39 -2.16
CA LEU A 58 4.59 -3.50 -1.23
C LEU A 58 4.93 -4.37 -0.02
N GLN A 59 5.67 -5.46 -0.23
CA GLN A 59 6.17 -6.29 0.85
C GLN A 59 7.14 -5.53 1.76
N GLY A 60 8.05 -4.73 1.20
CA GLY A 60 8.92 -3.84 1.97
C GLY A 60 8.15 -2.78 2.77
N ILE A 61 7.12 -2.17 2.19
CA ILE A 61 6.24 -1.21 2.90
C ILE A 61 5.52 -1.89 4.09
N LYS A 62 5.09 -3.15 3.91
CA LYS A 62 4.45 -3.94 4.97
C LYS A 62 5.42 -4.26 6.12
N GLU A 63 6.69 -4.54 5.81
CA GLU A 63 7.73 -4.81 6.82
C GLU A 63 8.02 -3.61 7.72
N LEU A 64 7.68 -2.39 7.28
CA LEU A 64 7.72 -1.18 8.12
C LEU A 64 6.58 -1.10 9.15
N GLY A 65 5.66 -2.07 9.17
CA GLY A 65 4.55 -2.14 10.12
C GLY A 65 3.26 -1.46 9.65
N THR A 66 3.15 -1.18 8.35
CA THR A 66 1.94 -0.62 7.70
C THR A 66 0.79 -1.65 7.72
N THR A 67 -0.45 -1.21 7.98
CA THR A 67 -1.64 -2.08 8.16
C THR A 67 -2.92 -1.55 7.55
#